data_AF-A0A392NWY1-F1
#
_entry.id   AF-A0A392NWY1-F1
#
_cell.length_a   1.000
_cell.length_b   1.000
_cell.length_c   1.000
_cell.angle_alpha   90.00
_cell.angle_beta   90.00
_cell.angle_gamma   90.00
#
_symmetry.space_group_name_H-M   'P 1'
#
loop_
_entity.id
_entity.type
_entity.pdbx_description
1 polymer ?
#
loop_
_entity_poly.entity_id
_entity_poly.type
_entity_poly.pdbx_seq_one_letter_code
_entity_poly.pdbx_strand_id
1 'polypeptide(L)' 'MTKFRKLGRDTAHRMSMLRTMVSQLVKHERIETTVTKAKEIRRLAENMVQLGKE' A
#
# COMPACT_ATOMS: atom_id res chain seq x y z
N MET A 1 5.04 -13.54 -10.68
CA MET A 1 5.48 -12.42 -9.81
C MET A 1 4.65 -11.18 -10.11
N THR A 2 3.81 -10.73 -9.18
CA THR A 2 2.86 -9.64 -9.42
C THR A 2 3.56 -8.28 -9.36
N LYS A 3 3.95 -7.78 -10.53
CA LYS A 3 4.70 -6.53 -10.74
C LYS A 3 3.94 -5.34 -10.14
N PHE A 4 4.50 -4.71 -9.10
CA PHE A 4 3.99 -3.44 -8.59
C PHE A 4 4.11 -2.37 -9.68
N ARG A 5 3.11 -1.48 -9.78
CA ARG A 5 3.22 -0.32 -10.68
C ARG A 5 4.39 0.56 -10.24
N LYS A 6 5.15 1.09 -11.20
CA LYS A 6 6.32 1.94 -10.90
C LYS A 6 5.95 3.27 -10.25
N LEU A 7 4.72 3.76 -10.45
CA LEU A 7 4.19 5.01 -9.90
C LEU A 7 5.09 6.25 -10.12
N GLY A 8 5.95 6.20 -11.15
CA GLY A 8 6.93 7.25 -11.45
C GLY A 8 7.97 7.49 -10.34
N ARG A 9 8.27 6.49 -9.51
CA ARG A 9 9.18 6.63 -8.35
C ARG A 9 10.24 5.54 -8.32
N ASP A 10 11.39 5.87 -7.77
CA ASP A 10 12.43 4.91 -7.42
C ASP A 10 11.91 3.85 -6.46
N THR A 11 12.50 2.66 -6.52
CA THR A 11 12.04 1.52 -5.74
C THR A 11 12.06 1.79 -4.23
N ALA A 12 13.12 2.43 -3.71
CA ALA A 12 13.21 2.77 -2.29
C ALA A 12 12.08 3.71 -1.85
N HIS A 13 11.89 4.82 -2.58
CA HIS A 13 10.84 5.80 -2.26
C HIS A 13 9.44 5.20 -2.42
N ARG A 14 9.21 4.37 -3.45
CA ARG A 14 7.92 3.68 -3.66
C ARG A 14 7.59 2.74 -2.50
N MET A 15 8.55 1.95 -2.02
CA MET A 15 8.33 1.03 -0.91
C MET A 15 8.05 1.78 0.40
N SER A 16 8.80 2.86 0.67
CA SER A 16 8.54 3.73 1.82
C SER A 16 7.13 4.32 1.76
N MET A 17 6.75 4.92 0.63
CA MET A 17 5.42 5.52 0.43
C MET A 17 4.29 4.50 0.65
N LEU A 18 4.40 3.29 0.06
CA LEU A 18 3.38 2.25 0.20
C LEU A 18 3.22 1.80 1.65
N ARG A 19 4.33 1.60 2.38
CA ARG A 19 4.30 1.24 3.81
C ARG A 19 3.60 2.31 4.64
N THR A 20 3.99 3.58 4.46
CA THR A 20 3.37 4.70 5.19
C THR A 20 1.86 4.78 4.93
N MET A 21 1.43 4.64 3.67
CA MET A 21 0.00 4.69 3.36
C MET A 21 -0.79 3.51 3.93
N VAL A 22 -0.21 2.30 3.99
CA VAL A 22 -0.84 1.15 4.66
C VAL A 22 -0.98 1.42 6.16
N SER A 23 0.07 1.93 6.81
CA SER A 23 -0.01 2.30 8.24
C SER A 23 -1.06 3.38 8.50
N GLN A 24 -1.16 4.38 7.62
CA GLN A 24 -2.19 5.41 7.70
C GLN A 24 -3.60 4.84 7.50
N LEU A 25 -3.79 3.91 6.57
CA LEU A 25 -5.06 3.23 6.35
C LEU A 25 -5.51 2.46 7.59
N VAL A 26 -4.60 1.74 8.25
CA VAL A 26 -4.92 1.02 9.49
C VAL A 26 -5.22 2.00 10.63
N LYS A 27 -4.48 3.10 10.74
CA LYS A 27 -4.65 4.09 11.83
C LYS A 27 -5.93 4.92 11.71
N HIS A 28 -6.32 5.30 10.49
CA HIS A 28 -7.40 6.26 10.25
C HIS A 28 -8.64 5.62 9.62
N GLU A 29 -8.63 4.31 9.39
CA GLU A 29 -9.69 3.49 8.78
C GLU A 29 -10.07 3.85 7.32
N ARG A 30 -9.77 5.08 6.89
CA ARG A 30 -10.03 5.58 5.55
C ARG A 30 -8.95 6.60 5.16
N ILE A 31 -8.50 6.50 3.91
CA ILE A 31 -7.58 7.48 3.29
C ILE A 31 -8.08 7.86 1.91
N GLU A 32 -7.83 9.10 1.51
CA GLU A 32 -8.09 9.58 0.15
C GLU A 32 -6.79 9.64 -0.64
N THR A 33 -6.76 9.00 -1.82
CA THR A 33 -5.58 8.95 -2.67
C THR A 33 -5.96 8.69 -4.12
N THR A 34 -4.98 8.71 -5.03
CA THR A 34 -5.23 8.46 -6.45
C THR A 34 -5.62 7.01 -6.69
N VAL A 35 -6.49 6.75 -7.67
CA VAL A 35 -6.98 5.41 -8.02
C VAL A 35 -5.83 4.42 -8.27
N THR A 36 -4.76 4.89 -8.92
CA THR A 36 -3.56 4.08 -9.19
C THR A 36 -2.83 3.66 -7.92
N LYS A 37 -2.70 4.54 -6.93
CA LYS A 37 -2.07 4.24 -5.63
C LYS A 37 -2.98 3.34 -4.79
N ALA A 38 -4.27 3.62 -4.75
CA ALA A 38 -5.25 2.82 -4.01
C ALA A 38 -5.24 1.34 -4.44
N LYS A 39 -5.15 1.07 -5.74
CA LYS A 39 -5.05 -0.30 -6.28
C LYS A 39 -3.80 -1.05 -5.80
N GLU A 40 -2.68 -0.36 -5.57
CA GLU A 40 -1.45 -0.98 -5.05
C GLU A 40 -1.52 -1.18 -3.52
N ILE A 41 -2.05 -0.19 -2.79
CA ILE A 41 -2.21 -0.24 -1.33
C ILE A 41 -3.14 -1.38 -0.93
N ARG A 42 -4.25 -1.58 -1.67
CA ARG A 42 -5.24 -2.64 -1.41
C ARG A 42 -4.58 -4.01 -1.25
N ARG A 43 -3.74 -4.40 -2.21
CA ARG A 43 -3.05 -5.70 -2.20
C ARG A 43 -2.13 -5.84 -0.98
N LEU A 44 -1.43 -4.78 -0.62
CA LEU A 44 -0.55 -4.80 0.56
C LEU A 44 -1.35 -4.86 1.85
N ALA A 45 -2.43 -4.09 1.96
CA ALA A 45 -3.29 -4.07 3.13
C ALA A 45 -3.95 -5.44 3.37
N GLU A 46 -4.46 -6.09 2.33
CA GLU A 46 -5.03 -7.45 2.42
C GLU A 46 -4.01 -8.46 2.98
N ASN A 47 -2.78 -8.44 2.47
CA ASN A 47 -1.70 -9.30 2.99
C ASN A 47 -1.36 -8.98 4.45
N MET A 48 -1.36 -7.71 4.85
CA MET A 48 -1.10 -7.33 6.25
C MET A 48 -2.22 -7.81 7.18
N VAL A 49 -3.48 -7.74 6.74
CA VAL A 49 -4.62 -8.26 7.50
C VAL A 49 -4.52 -9.78 7.64
N GLN A 50 -4.12 -10.51 6.60
CA GLN A 50 -3.92 -11.95 6.69
C GLN A 50 -2.82 -12.32 7.70
N LEU A 51 -1.67 -11.65 7.64
CA LEU A 51 -0.57 -11.87 8.59
C LEU A 51 -0.92 -11.49 10.04
N GLY A 52 -1.86 -10.58 10.26
CA GLY A 52 -2.35 -10.24 11.60
C GLY A 52 -3.46 -11.15 12.12
N LYS A 53 -4.04 -11.99 11.26
CA LYS A 53 -5.03 -13.00 11.64
C LYS A 53 -4.38 -14.32 12.07
N GLU A 54 -3.23 -14.64 11.51
CA GLU A 54 -2.36 -15.75 11.90
C GLU A 54 -1.54 -15.38 13.16
#